data_AF-Q1PH19-F1
#
_entry.id   AF-Q1PH19-F1
#
_cell.length_a   1.000
_cell.length_b   1.000
_cell.length_c   1.000
_cell.angle_alpha   90.00
_cell.angle_beta   90.00
_cell.angle_gamma   90.00
#
_symmetry.space_group_name_H-M   'P 1'
#
loop_
_entity.id
_entity.type
_entity.pdbx_description
1 polymer ?
#
loop_
_entity_poly.entity_id
_entity_poly.type
_entity_poly.pdbx_seq_one_letter_code
_entity_poly.pdbx_strand_id
1 'polypeptide(L)'
;NGHSKPKAKKSGGKRVVVLDPGHGGIDTGAIGRNGSKEKHVVLAIAKNVRSILRNHGIDARLTRSGDTFIPLYDRVEIAHKHGADLFMSIHAD
;
A
#
# COMPACT_ATOMS: atom_id res chain seq x y z
N ASN A 1 -16.59 2.23 13.35
CA ASN A 1 -15.84 2.13 12.08
C ASN A 1 -16.43 1.01 11.26
N GLY A 2 -16.93 1.30 10.05
CA GLY A 2 -17.62 0.33 9.18
C GLY A 2 -16.70 -0.72 8.53
N HIS A 3 -15.40 -0.65 8.78
CA HIS A 3 -14.43 -1.61 8.26
C HIS A 3 -14.64 -3.02 8.83
N SER A 4 -14.36 -4.01 7.99
CA SER A 4 -14.23 -5.39 8.45
C SER A 4 -13.13 -5.50 9.51
N LYS A 5 -13.21 -6.47 10.44
CA LYS A 5 -12.09 -6.74 11.36
C LYS A 5 -11.06 -7.63 10.67
N PRO A 6 -9.75 -7.39 10.84
CA PRO A 6 -8.74 -8.30 10.35
C PRO A 6 -8.88 -9.67 11.01
N LYS A 7 -8.68 -10.75 10.24
CA LYS A 7 -8.73 -12.12 10.76
C LYS A 7 -7.56 -12.36 11.71
N ALA A 8 -7.82 -13.04 12.82
CA ALA A 8 -6.77 -13.47 13.74
C ALA A 8 -5.77 -14.39 13.04
N LYS A 9 -4.48 -14.13 13.21
CA LYS A 9 -3.41 -14.88 12.56
C LYS A 9 -2.93 -16.04 13.45
N LYS A 10 -2.70 -17.21 12.84
CA LYS A 10 -2.10 -18.37 13.51
C LYS A 10 -0.62 -18.11 13.82
N SER A 11 -0.14 -18.59 14.96
CA SER A 11 1.28 -18.54 15.33
C SER A 11 2.14 -19.24 14.28
N GLY A 12 3.33 -18.67 14.00
CA GLY A 12 4.28 -19.20 13.01
C GLY A 12 3.96 -18.92 11.52
N GLY A 13 2.87 -18.21 11.20
CA GLY A 13 2.55 -17.84 9.81
C GLY A 13 3.45 -16.74 9.23
N LYS A 14 3.71 -16.79 7.91
CA LYS A 14 4.46 -15.76 7.16
C LYS A 14 3.92 -14.35 7.43
N ARG A 15 4.79 -13.37 7.70
CA ARG A 15 4.40 -11.95 7.87
C ARG A 15 3.88 -11.38 6.56
N VAL A 16 2.71 -10.74 6.61
CA VAL A 16 2.05 -10.09 5.49
C VAL A 16 2.07 -8.58 5.71
N VAL A 17 2.65 -7.84 4.79
CA VAL A 17 2.68 -6.37 4.78
C VAL A 17 1.91 -5.87 3.57
N VAL A 18 0.95 -4.98 3.78
CA VAL A 18 0.27 -4.27 2.69
C VAL A 18 0.80 -2.85 2.63
N LEU A 19 1.45 -2.52 1.51
CA LEU A 19 1.96 -1.20 1.20
C LEU A 19 0.90 -0.45 0.38
N ASP A 20 0.56 0.74 0.81
CA ASP A 20 -0.42 1.58 0.17
C ASP A 20 0.24 2.81 -0.43
N PRO A 21 0.63 2.79 -1.73
CA PRO A 21 1.07 4.00 -2.39
C PRO A 21 -0.13 4.96 -2.53
N GLY A 22 -0.03 6.12 -1.87
CA GLY A 22 -1.05 7.17 -1.85
C GLY A 22 -1.52 7.60 -3.24
N HIS A 23 -2.72 8.19 -3.32
CA HIS A 23 -3.28 8.74 -4.56
C HIS A 23 -3.42 7.71 -5.70
N GLY A 24 -3.33 8.14 -6.96
CA GLY A 24 -3.40 7.30 -8.15
C GLY A 24 -4.54 7.69 -9.09
N GLY A 25 -4.39 7.41 -10.39
CA GLY A 25 -5.39 7.74 -11.39
C GLY A 25 -5.67 9.24 -11.45
N ILE A 26 -6.93 9.61 -11.22
CA ILE A 26 -7.40 11.01 -11.22
C ILE A 26 -6.80 11.84 -10.08
N ASP A 27 -6.45 11.21 -8.97
CA ASP A 27 -5.83 11.87 -7.83
C ASP A 27 -4.32 11.88 -8.02
N THR A 28 -3.75 13.07 -8.22
CA THR A 28 -2.31 13.23 -8.45
C THR A 28 -1.49 13.24 -7.16
N GLY A 29 -2.13 13.52 -6.03
CA GLY A 29 -1.45 14.01 -4.83
C GLY A 29 -0.73 15.34 -5.08
N ALA A 30 0.24 15.64 -4.25
CA ALA A 30 1.09 16.82 -4.36
C ALA A 30 1.82 16.88 -5.71
N ILE A 31 2.01 18.10 -6.22
CA ILE A 31 2.78 18.38 -7.44
C ILE A 31 4.02 19.17 -7.03
N GLY A 32 5.18 18.56 -7.18
CA GLY A 32 6.46 19.19 -6.88
C GLY A 32 6.79 20.32 -7.85
N ARG A 33 7.75 21.17 -7.47
CA ARG A 33 8.15 22.37 -8.22
C ARG A 33 8.47 22.14 -9.70
N ASN A 34 8.99 20.96 -10.04
CA ASN A 34 9.36 20.58 -11.41
C ASN A 34 8.29 19.70 -12.11
N GLY A 35 7.07 19.64 -11.58
CA GLY A 35 5.96 18.88 -12.15
C GLY A 35 5.91 17.39 -11.77
N SER A 36 6.76 16.95 -10.84
CA SER A 36 6.69 15.58 -10.29
C SER A 36 5.37 15.37 -9.56
N LYS A 37 4.62 14.33 -9.92
CA LYS A 37 3.36 13.98 -9.26
C LYS A 37 3.62 12.94 -8.17
N GLU A 38 3.19 13.23 -6.95
CA GLU A 38 3.34 12.36 -5.79
C GLU A 38 2.93 10.91 -6.10
N LYS A 39 1.78 10.71 -6.75
CA LYS A 39 1.26 9.39 -7.12
C LYS A 39 2.26 8.47 -7.84
N HIS A 40 3.18 9.04 -8.63
CA HIS A 40 4.21 8.29 -9.35
C HIS A 40 5.41 7.99 -8.44
N VAL A 41 5.83 8.97 -7.64
CA VAL A 41 6.94 8.84 -6.69
C VAL A 41 6.62 7.75 -5.67
N VAL A 42 5.46 7.82 -5.02
CA VAL A 42 5.06 6.86 -3.98
C VAL A 42 4.83 5.46 -4.54
N LEU A 43 4.36 5.33 -5.79
CA LEU A 43 4.24 4.03 -6.46
C LEU A 43 5.61 3.39 -6.71
N ALA A 44 6.59 4.19 -7.15
CA ALA A 44 7.95 3.71 -7.36
C ALA A 44 8.60 3.27 -6.03
N ILE A 45 8.46 4.07 -4.97
CA ILE A 45 8.93 3.74 -3.62
C ILE A 45 8.28 2.44 -3.14
N ALA A 46 6.94 2.32 -3.22
CA ALA A 46 6.23 1.13 -2.77
C ALA A 46 6.66 -0.15 -3.51
N LYS A 47 6.93 -0.06 -4.82
CA LYS A 47 7.46 -1.20 -5.61
C LYS A 47 8.86 -1.61 -5.14
N ASN A 48 9.73 -0.65 -4.85
CA ASN A 48 11.07 -0.92 -4.34
C ASN A 48 11.00 -1.55 -2.94
N VAL A 49 10.23 -0.97 -2.01
CA VAL A 49 10.01 -1.52 -0.66
C VAL A 49 9.45 -2.93 -0.74
N ARG A 50 8.47 -3.19 -1.62
CA ARG A 50 7.94 -4.55 -1.84
C ARG A 50 9.03 -5.54 -2.25
N SER A 51 9.92 -5.15 -3.16
CA SER A 51 11.01 -6.02 -3.61
C SER A 51 11.97 -6.34 -2.47
N ILE A 52 12.35 -5.33 -1.68
CA ILE A 52 13.23 -5.50 -0.52
C ILE A 52 12.59 -6.44 0.49
N LEU A 53 11.35 -6.19 0.90
CA LEU A 53 10.63 -7.05 1.86
C LEU A 53 10.52 -8.50 1.39
N ARG A 54 10.23 -8.72 0.10
CA ARG A 54 10.16 -10.06 -0.48
C ARG A 54 11.51 -10.78 -0.49
N ASN A 55 12.60 -10.07 -0.73
CA ASN A 55 13.96 -10.62 -0.64
C ASN A 55 14.32 -11.04 0.80
N HIS A 56 13.67 -10.45 1.81
CA HIS A 56 13.78 -10.85 3.22
C HIS A 56 12.68 -11.83 3.67
N GLY A 57 11.97 -12.49 2.75
CA GLY A 57 10.99 -13.53 3.06
C GLY A 57 9.63 -13.03 3.59
N ILE A 58 9.36 -11.72 3.51
CA ILE A 58 8.09 -11.11 3.93
C ILE A 58 7.11 -11.08 2.75
N ASP A 59 5.86 -11.50 2.96
CA ASP A 59 4.79 -11.38 1.95
C ASP A 59 4.34 -9.92 1.86
N ALA A 60 4.95 -9.15 0.96
CA ALA A 60 4.58 -7.78 0.67
C ALA A 60 3.61 -7.68 -0.52
N ARG A 61 2.50 -6.97 -0.32
CA ARG A 61 1.43 -6.71 -1.30
C ARG A 61 1.19 -5.21 -1.44
N LEU A 62 0.60 -4.79 -2.56
CA LEU A 62 0.28 -3.38 -2.82
C LEU A 62 -1.24 -3.20 -2.88
N THR A 63 -1.77 -2.07 -2.40
CA THR A 63 -3.17 -1.69 -2.68
C THR A 63 -3.39 -1.45 -4.17
N ARG A 64 -2.43 -0.76 -4.84
CA ARG A 64 -2.37 -0.59 -6.29
C ARG A 64 -0.97 -0.92 -6.84
N SER A 65 -0.91 -1.59 -7.99
CA SER A 65 0.33 -1.90 -8.71
C SER A 65 0.60 -0.99 -9.92
N GLY A 66 -0.40 -0.19 -10.30
CA GLY A 66 -0.38 0.77 -11.41
C GLY A 66 -0.93 2.14 -11.01
N ASP A 67 -1.12 2.99 -12.01
CA ASP A 67 -1.68 4.33 -11.85
C ASP A 67 -3.21 4.29 -11.86
N THR A 68 -3.79 3.83 -10.75
CA THR A 68 -5.24 3.70 -10.58
C THR A 68 -5.66 4.30 -9.25
N PHE A 69 -6.78 5.02 -9.24
CA PHE A 69 -7.36 5.56 -8.03
C PHE A 69 -7.99 4.45 -7.20
N ILE A 70 -7.73 4.43 -5.89
CA ILE A 70 -8.41 3.57 -4.93
C ILE A 70 -9.00 4.46 -3.82
N PRO A 71 -10.31 4.40 -3.55
CA PRO A 71 -10.93 5.09 -2.42
C PRO A 71 -10.28 4.71 -1.09
N LEU A 72 -10.16 5.67 -0.16
CA LEU A 72 -9.51 5.44 1.14
C LEU A 72 -10.09 4.24 1.90
N TYR A 73 -11.42 4.07 1.85
CA TYR A 73 -12.10 2.94 2.49
C TYR A 73 -11.62 1.59 1.94
N ASP A 74 -11.49 1.48 0.62
CA ASP A 74 -11.11 0.23 -0.05
C ASP A 74 -9.67 -0.17 0.23
N ARG A 75 -8.77 0.81 0.45
CA ARG A 75 -7.35 0.56 0.78
C ARG A 75 -7.22 -0.26 2.07
N VAL A 76 -8.01 0.09 3.09
CA VAL A 76 -8.05 -0.64 4.36
C VAL A 76 -8.69 -2.02 4.19
N GLU A 77 -9.77 -2.12 3.39
CA GLU A 77 -10.40 -3.41 3.12
C GLU A 77 -9.48 -4.39 2.37
N ILE A 78 -8.62 -3.90 1.47
CA ILE A 78 -7.58 -4.72 0.83
C ILE A 78 -6.64 -5.31 1.89
N ALA A 79 -6.22 -4.51 2.87
CA ALA A 79 -5.36 -4.96 3.95
C ALA A 79 -6.01 -6.05 4.81
N HIS A 80 -7.28 -5.85 5.19
CA HIS A 80 -8.04 -6.84 5.95
C HIS A 80 -8.26 -8.15 5.17
N LYS A 81 -8.61 -8.06 3.88
CA LYS A 81 -8.77 -9.22 3.00
C LYS A 81 -7.49 -10.04 2.86
N HIS A 82 -6.34 -9.38 2.89
CA HIS A 82 -5.04 -10.05 2.86
C HIS A 82 -4.56 -10.55 4.24
N GLY A 83 -5.27 -10.24 5.32
CA GLY A 83 -4.85 -10.59 6.67
C GLY A 83 -3.49 -9.94 7.02
N ALA A 84 -3.31 -8.69 6.60
CA ALA A 84 -2.08 -7.95 6.81
C ALA A 84 -1.75 -7.84 8.31
N ASP A 85 -0.49 -8.11 8.67
CA ASP A 85 0.05 -7.83 10.00
C ASP A 85 0.40 -6.33 10.14
N LEU A 86 0.72 -5.68 9.01
CA LEU A 86 1.06 -4.27 8.92
C LEU A 86 0.46 -3.68 7.66
N PHE A 87 -0.19 -2.53 7.83
CA PHE A 87 -0.57 -1.64 6.75
C PHE A 87 0.34 -0.41 6.80
N MET A 88 0.97 -0.07 5.68
CA MET A 88 1.89 1.07 5.58
C MET A 88 1.46 1.95 4.41
N SER A 89 0.91 3.12 4.72
CA SER A 89 0.65 4.14 3.71
C SER A 89 1.92 4.94 3.42
N ILE A 90 2.15 5.25 2.15
CA ILE A 90 3.34 5.95 1.66
C ILE A 90 2.87 7.20 0.90
N HIS A 91 3.27 8.36 1.41
CA HIS A 91 2.95 9.69 0.90
C HIS A 91 4.23 10.55 0.78
N ALA A 92 4.14 11.62 -0.01
CA ALA A 92 5.19 12.63 -0.15
C ALA A 92 4.54 14.00 -0.35
N ASP A 93 3.81 14.43 0.68
CA ASP A 93 2.99 15.64 0.74
C ASP A 93 3.81 16.95 0.74
#